data_AF-A0A520XAM2-F1
#
_entry.id   AF-A0A520XAM2-F1
#
_cell.length_a   1.000
_cell.length_b   1.000
_cell.length_c   1.000
_cell.angle_alpha   90.00
_cell.angle_beta   90.00
_cell.angle_gamma   90.00
#
_symmetry.space_group_name_H-M   'P 1'
#
loop_
_entity.id
_entity.type
_entity.pdbx_description
1 polymer ?
#
loop_
_entity_poly.entity_id
_entity_poly.type
_entity_poly.pdbx_seq_one_letter_code
_entity_poly.pdbx_strand_id
1 'polypeptide(L)'
;MADQTKMAIISIHGTLDMAYPPLILASTAATLDIETAIFFTFYGLQILKKDAGDSLKVAPLGNPAMPMPVPNIIGALPGMTAMATSMMKSMIKKDGVASVPELISLCQETGVRLIACQMTMDLFGFKKEDMIDGLEYAGAATFMEYAANSQIHLAF
;
A
#
# COMPACT_ATOMS: atom_id res chain seq x y z
N MET A 1 -5.62 -28.41 -15.67
CA MET A 1 -4.65 -27.38 -15.24
C MET A 1 -4.72 -27.36 -13.73
N ALA A 2 -3.59 -27.50 -13.02
CA ALA A 2 -3.62 -27.37 -11.57
C ALA A 2 -4.17 -25.97 -11.25
N ASP A 3 -5.13 -25.89 -10.32
CA ASP A 3 -5.74 -24.62 -9.93
C ASP A 3 -4.61 -23.70 -9.42
N GLN A 4 -4.36 -22.59 -10.12
CA GLN A 4 -3.31 -21.66 -9.75
C GLN A 4 -3.68 -21.01 -8.41
N THR A 5 -2.81 -21.09 -7.41
CA THR A 5 -3.05 -20.47 -6.11
C THR A 5 -3.27 -18.97 -6.28
N LYS A 6 -4.31 -18.43 -5.64
CA LYS A 6 -4.64 -17.00 -5.68
C LYS A 6 -4.57 -16.36 -4.30
N MET A 7 -4.14 -15.10 -4.28
CA MET A 7 -4.03 -14.28 -3.08
C MET A 7 -4.76 -12.94 -3.24
N ALA A 8 -5.65 -12.65 -2.28
CA ALA A 8 -6.38 -11.39 -2.18
C ALA A 8 -5.85 -10.56 -1.00
N ILE A 9 -5.44 -9.33 -1.28
CA ILE A 9 -4.98 -8.37 -0.27
C ILE A 9 -5.94 -7.18 -0.21
N ILE A 10 -6.32 -6.77 1.00
CA ILE A 10 -6.91 -5.44 1.24
C ILE A 10 -5.82 -4.50 1.74
N SER A 11 -5.71 -3.31 1.15
CA SER A 11 -4.85 -2.22 1.62
C SER A 11 -5.72 -1.02 2.03
N ILE A 12 -5.80 -0.77 3.34
CA ILE A 12 -6.63 0.29 3.94
C ILE A 12 -5.82 1.47 4.48
N HIS A 13 -4.59 1.23 4.93
CA HIS A 13 -3.71 2.25 5.50
C HIS A 13 -2.93 3.03 4.42
N GLY A 14 -2.74 4.33 4.64
CA GLY A 14 -2.11 5.25 3.68
C GLY A 14 -0.89 5.98 4.24
N THR A 15 -0.22 5.43 5.26
CA THR A 15 1.06 5.96 5.77
C THR A 15 2.22 5.27 5.06
N LEU A 16 3.39 5.92 5.09
CA LEU A 16 4.60 5.40 4.42
C LEU A 16 4.93 3.98 4.87
N ASP A 17 4.89 3.72 6.17
CA ASP A 17 5.21 2.42 6.78
C ASP A 17 4.24 1.31 6.39
N MET A 18 2.94 1.62 6.31
CA MET A 18 1.91 0.65 5.99
C MET A 18 1.75 0.38 4.49
N ALA A 19 2.40 1.17 3.63
CA ALA A 19 2.44 0.92 2.19
C ALA A 19 3.32 -0.29 1.83
N TYR A 20 4.35 -0.59 2.64
CA TYR A 20 5.34 -1.62 2.34
C TYR A 20 4.78 -3.06 2.41
N PRO A 21 4.08 -3.48 3.50
CA PRO A 21 3.63 -4.86 3.64
C PRO A 21 2.79 -5.39 2.46
N PRO A 22 1.71 -4.71 1.99
CA PRO A 22 0.92 -5.23 0.89
C PRO A 22 1.72 -5.35 -0.42
N LEU A 23 2.59 -4.38 -0.71
CA LEU A 23 3.38 -4.38 -1.95
C LEU A 23 4.50 -5.42 -1.94
N ILE A 24 5.22 -5.57 -0.83
CA ILE A 24 6.28 -6.58 -0.69
C ILE A 24 5.68 -7.98 -0.82
N LEU A 25 4.58 -8.26 -0.12
CA LEU A 25 3.98 -9.59 -0.14
C LEU A 25 3.36 -9.90 -1.49
N ALA A 26 2.71 -8.93 -2.14
CA ALA A 26 2.14 -9.14 -3.46
C ALA A 26 3.19 -9.39 -4.54
N SER A 27 4.23 -8.56 -4.61
CA SER A 27 5.34 -8.78 -5.53
C SER A 27 6.03 -10.12 -5.27
N THR A 28 6.30 -10.47 -4.01
CA THR A 28 6.87 -11.78 -3.65
C THR A 28 5.98 -12.93 -4.09
N ALA A 29 4.67 -12.86 -3.82
CA ALA A 29 3.72 -13.90 -4.21
C ALA A 29 3.67 -14.09 -5.73
N ALA A 30 3.71 -12.99 -6.50
CA ALA A 30 3.77 -13.07 -7.96
C ALA A 30 5.03 -13.81 -8.46
N THR A 31 6.20 -13.65 -7.81
CA THR A 31 7.41 -14.44 -8.14
C THR A 31 7.29 -15.92 -7.81
N LEU A 32 6.32 -16.31 -6.97
CA LEU A 32 6.01 -17.69 -6.60
C LEU A 32 4.85 -18.27 -7.43
N ASP A 33 4.55 -17.64 -8.57
CA ASP A 33 3.43 -17.98 -9.47
C ASP A 33 2.04 -17.92 -8.80
N ILE A 34 1.91 -17.18 -7.69
CA ILE A 34 0.62 -16.93 -7.03
C ILE A 34 -0.06 -15.74 -7.69
N GLU A 35 -1.20 -15.98 -8.33
CA GLU A 35 -2.02 -14.91 -8.92
C GLU A 35 -2.50 -13.99 -7.80
N THR A 36 -2.18 -12.70 -7.88
CA THR A 36 -2.39 -11.79 -6.76
C THR A 36 -3.15 -10.54 -7.17
N ALA A 37 -4.09 -10.12 -6.33
CA ALA A 37 -4.73 -8.81 -6.42
C ALA A 37 -4.66 -8.05 -5.09
N ILE A 38 -4.40 -6.75 -5.17
CA ILE A 38 -4.48 -5.82 -4.05
C ILE A 38 -5.63 -4.85 -4.28
N PHE A 39 -6.55 -4.78 -3.32
CA PHE A 39 -7.64 -3.82 -3.29
C PHE A 39 -7.34 -2.66 -2.36
N PHE A 40 -7.08 -1.50 -2.96
CA PHE A 40 -6.79 -0.27 -2.26
C PHE A 40 -8.10 0.48 -1.98
N THR A 41 -8.40 0.67 -0.70
CA THR A 41 -9.63 1.31 -0.22
C THR A 41 -9.32 2.29 0.91
N PHE A 42 -10.24 3.22 1.20
CA PHE A 42 -10.00 4.34 2.12
C PHE A 42 -8.63 5.01 1.90
N TYR A 43 -7.80 5.07 2.95
CA TYR A 43 -6.51 5.76 2.90
C TYR A 43 -5.46 5.00 2.08
N GLY A 44 -5.66 3.71 1.81
CA GLY A 44 -4.80 2.92 0.93
C GLY A 44 -4.71 3.51 -0.49
N LEU A 45 -5.72 4.25 -0.95
CA LEU A 45 -5.66 4.96 -2.23
C LEU A 45 -4.54 6.01 -2.30
N GLN A 46 -4.04 6.51 -1.16
CA GLN A 46 -2.89 7.43 -1.15
C GLN A 46 -1.63 6.77 -1.73
N ILE A 47 -1.50 5.45 -1.62
CA ILE A 47 -0.38 4.67 -2.17
C ILE A 47 -0.38 4.69 -3.71
N LEU A 48 -1.56 4.85 -4.32
CA LEU A 48 -1.74 4.82 -5.78
C LEU A 48 -1.62 6.21 -6.43
N LYS A 49 -1.44 7.29 -5.66
CA LYS A 49 -1.29 8.62 -6.23
C LYS A 49 0.06 8.76 -6.95
N LYS A 50 0.09 9.58 -8.01
CA LYS A 50 1.33 9.87 -8.76
C LYS A 50 2.46 10.45 -7.89
N ASP A 51 2.11 11.11 -6.79
CA ASP A 51 3.05 11.74 -5.86
C ASP A 51 3.33 10.87 -4.61
N ALA A 52 2.87 9.62 -4.55
CA ALA A 52 2.94 8.77 -3.35
C ALA A 52 4.36 8.62 -2.77
N GLY A 53 5.39 8.58 -3.62
CA GLY A 53 6.79 8.52 -3.18
C GLY A 53 7.21 9.70 -2.29
N ASP A 54 6.59 10.86 -2.47
CA ASP A 54 6.90 12.10 -1.75
C ASP A 54 5.83 12.45 -0.69
N SER A 55 4.57 12.14 -0.97
CA SER A 55 3.43 12.55 -0.14
C SER A 55 3.18 11.64 1.06
N LEU A 56 3.55 10.35 0.98
CA LEU A 56 3.40 9.40 2.08
C LEU A 56 4.34 9.73 3.24
N LYS A 57 3.77 9.71 4.46
CA LYS A 57 4.45 10.08 5.70
C LYS A 57 4.22 9.05 6.80
N VAL A 58 5.10 9.05 7.79
CA VAL A 58 4.95 8.29 9.03
C VAL A 58 4.22 9.14 10.06
N ALA A 59 3.25 8.55 10.76
CA ALA A 59 2.56 9.20 11.87
C ALA A 59 3.24 8.82 13.21
N PRO A 60 4.04 9.71 13.83
CA PRO A 60 4.71 9.39 15.09
C PRO A 60 3.79 9.53 16.32
N LEU A 61 2.72 10.31 16.22
CA LEU A 61 1.81 10.56 17.32
C LEU A 61 0.93 9.34 17.56
N GLY A 62 0.94 8.81 18.79
CA GLY A 62 0.10 7.67 19.17
C GLY A 62 0.54 6.35 18.57
N ASN A 63 1.76 6.26 18.02
CA ASN A 63 2.32 5.03 17.46
C ASN A 63 3.35 4.41 18.41
N PRO A 64 2.95 3.47 19.29
CA PRO A 64 3.87 2.79 20.20
C PRO A 64 4.79 1.78 19.50
N ALA A 65 4.53 1.43 18.23
CA ALA A 65 5.31 0.47 17.47
C ALA A 65 6.54 1.09 16.79
N MET A 66 6.75 2.40 16.91
CA MET A 66 7.95 3.03 16.39
C MET A 66 9.21 2.46 17.06
N PRO A 67 10.30 2.26 16.31
CA PRO A 67 11.55 1.69 16.84
C PRO A 67 12.21 2.58 17.90
N MET A 68 11.85 3.87 17.92
CA MET A 68 12.23 4.81 18.96
C MET A 68 10.98 5.16 19.76
N PRO A 69 10.91 4.85 21.07
CA PRO A 69 9.77 5.24 21.89
C PRO A 69 9.73 6.76 22.02
N VAL A 70 8.77 7.38 21.33
CA VAL A 70 8.53 8.83 21.41
C VAL A 70 7.32 9.06 22.32
N PRO A 71 7.48 9.75 23.46
CA PRO A 71 6.35 10.20 24.26
C PRO A 71 5.34 10.95 23.38
N ASN A 72 4.04 10.68 23.54
CA ASN A 72 3.00 11.27 22.68
C ASN A 72 3.07 12.80 22.61
N ILE A 73 3.43 13.47 23.71
CA ILE A 73 3.60 14.93 23.75
C ILE A 73 4.70 15.42 22.80
N ILE A 74 5.76 14.64 22.64
CA ILE A 74 6.83 14.92 21.67
C ILE A 74 6.31 14.65 20.27
N GLY A 75 5.61 13.54 20.03
CA GLY A 75 5.06 13.20 18.71
C GLY A 75 4.09 14.25 18.14
N ALA A 76 3.45 15.06 19.00
CA ALA A 76 2.57 16.15 18.61
C ALA A 76 3.30 17.46 18.25
N LEU A 77 4.62 17.57 18.50
CA LEU A 77 5.37 18.78 18.18
C LEU A 77 5.45 19.03 16.66
N PRO A 78 5.35 20.29 16.21
CA PRO A 78 5.53 20.64 14.80
C PRO A 78 6.85 20.09 14.24
N GLY A 79 6.79 19.46 13.06
CA GLY A 79 7.97 18.90 12.38
C GLY A 79 8.30 17.44 12.73
N MET A 80 7.73 16.87 13.79
CA MET A 80 8.01 15.46 14.16
C MET A 80 7.57 14.45 13.11
N THR A 81 6.46 14.69 12.41
CA THR A 81 6.04 13.89 11.25
C THR A 81 7.09 13.88 10.14
N ALA A 82 7.67 15.05 9.83
CA ALA A 82 8.69 15.17 8.78
C ALA A 82 10.00 14.49 9.20
N MET A 83 10.41 14.66 10.47
CA MET A 83 11.56 13.97 11.04
C MET A 83 11.39 12.45 10.99
N ALA A 84 10.26 11.92 11.47
CA ALA A 84 9.99 10.48 11.47
C ALA A 84 9.96 9.92 10.04
N THR A 85 9.34 10.65 9.10
CA THR A 85 9.31 10.27 7.69
C THR A 85 10.72 10.25 7.08
N SER A 86 11.54 11.27 7.32
CA SER A 86 12.91 11.34 6.83
C SER A 86 13.78 10.23 7.41
N MET A 87 13.62 9.93 8.69
CA MET A 87 14.34 8.86 9.37
C MET A 87 13.97 7.50 8.74
N MET A 88 12.67 7.25 8.52
CA MET A 88 12.20 6.02 7.87
C MET A 88 12.75 5.88 6.44
N LYS A 89 12.62 6.92 5.61
CA LYS A 89 13.18 6.93 4.24
C LYS A 89 14.69 6.66 4.24
N SER A 90 15.42 7.21 5.22
CA SER A 90 16.85 6.95 5.37
C SER A 90 17.17 5.51 5.75
N MET A 91 16.37 4.87 6.61
CA MET A 91 16.55 3.47 6.99
C MET A 91 16.28 2.54 5.80
N ILE A 92 15.16 2.73 5.10
CA ILE A 92 14.80 2.00 3.87
C ILE A 92 15.94 2.05 2.85
N LYS A 93 16.44 3.26 2.57
CA LYS A 93 17.53 3.45 1.61
C LYS A 93 18.84 2.80 2.06
N LYS A 94 19.17 2.89 3.35
CA LYS A 94 20.40 2.31 3.92
C LYS A 94 20.41 0.79 3.80
N ASP A 95 19.26 0.17 4.02
CA ASP A 95 19.13 -1.30 4.03
C ASP A 95 18.82 -1.88 2.65
N GLY A 96 18.84 -1.04 1.60
CA GLY A 96 18.64 -1.48 0.21
C GLY A 96 17.20 -1.91 -0.11
N VAL A 97 16.22 -1.49 0.70
CA VAL A 97 14.82 -1.80 0.46
C VAL A 97 14.28 -0.89 -0.65
N ALA A 98 13.58 -1.47 -1.63
CA ALA A 98 12.93 -0.73 -2.71
C ALA A 98 11.94 0.30 -2.16
N SER A 99 11.87 1.47 -2.79
CA SER A 99 10.89 2.51 -2.49
C SER A 99 9.47 2.08 -2.86
N VAL A 100 8.45 2.76 -2.32
CA VAL A 100 7.04 2.49 -2.66
C VAL A 100 6.79 2.54 -4.18
N PRO A 101 7.25 3.56 -4.93
CA PRO A 101 7.09 3.56 -6.39
C PRO A 101 7.76 2.37 -7.08
N GLU A 102 8.96 1.97 -6.65
CA GLU A 102 9.66 0.82 -7.21
C GLU A 102 8.91 -0.48 -6.94
N LEU A 103 8.35 -0.65 -5.74
CA LEU A 103 7.53 -1.81 -5.38
C LEU A 103 6.21 -1.87 -6.16
N ILE A 104 5.59 -0.71 -6.41
CA ILE A 104 4.42 -0.61 -7.28
C ILE A 104 4.75 -1.03 -8.70
N SER A 105 5.84 -0.50 -9.27
CA SER A 105 6.30 -0.89 -10.61
C SER A 105 6.57 -2.39 -10.68
N LEU A 106 7.24 -2.96 -9.67
CA LEU A 106 7.48 -4.39 -9.58
C LEU A 106 6.18 -5.20 -9.55
N CYS A 107 5.17 -4.75 -8.79
CA CYS A 107 3.85 -5.38 -8.78
C CYS A 107 3.21 -5.37 -10.18
N GLN A 108 3.27 -4.24 -10.90
CA GLN A 108 2.72 -4.12 -12.25
C GLN A 108 3.47 -5.01 -13.25
N GLU A 109 4.80 -5.02 -13.21
CA GLU A 109 5.66 -5.83 -14.08
C GLU A 109 5.45 -7.34 -13.87
N THR A 110 5.14 -7.74 -12.64
CA THR A 110 4.89 -9.14 -12.27
C THR A 110 3.42 -9.55 -12.40
N GLY A 111 2.55 -8.67 -12.92
CA GLY A 111 1.15 -8.98 -13.19
C GLY A 111 0.23 -8.96 -11.97
N VAL A 112 0.66 -8.38 -10.85
CA VAL A 112 -0.21 -8.14 -9.70
C VAL A 112 -1.29 -7.14 -10.10
N ARG A 113 -2.56 -7.49 -9.84
CA ARG A 113 -3.70 -6.62 -10.12
C ARG A 113 -3.82 -5.56 -9.02
N LEU A 114 -3.59 -4.30 -9.38
CA LEU A 114 -3.74 -3.16 -8.47
C LEU A 114 -5.13 -2.54 -8.66
N ILE A 115 -6.05 -2.80 -7.73
CA ILE A 115 -7.45 -2.41 -7.82
C ILE A 115 -7.73 -1.20 -6.93
N ALA A 116 -8.07 -0.06 -7.54
CA ALA A 116 -8.53 1.14 -6.86
C ALA A 116 -10.05 1.07 -6.61
N CYS A 117 -10.45 1.20 -5.33
CA CYS A 117 -11.85 1.23 -4.93
C CYS A 117 -12.57 2.48 -5.47
N GLN A 118 -13.40 2.31 -6.50
CA GLN A 118 -14.12 3.42 -7.16
C GLN A 118 -14.98 4.21 -6.16
N MET A 119 -15.71 3.52 -5.27
CA MET A 119 -16.55 4.19 -4.26
C MET A 119 -15.74 5.09 -3.32
N THR A 120 -14.51 4.67 -2.96
CA THR A 120 -13.65 5.50 -2.12
C THR A 120 -13.09 6.69 -2.89
N MET A 121 -12.72 6.49 -4.17
CA MET A 121 -12.32 7.61 -5.02
C MET A 121 -13.41 8.67 -5.10
N ASP A 122 -14.66 8.26 -5.32
CA ASP A 122 -15.81 9.15 -5.37
C ASP A 122 -16.04 9.85 -4.02
N LEU A 123 -15.93 9.11 -2.91
CA LEU A 123 -16.09 9.64 -1.55
C LEU A 123 -15.06 10.73 -1.22
N PHE A 124 -13.81 10.55 -1.64
CA PHE A 124 -12.72 11.51 -1.38
C PHE A 124 -12.51 12.52 -2.51
N GLY A 125 -13.29 12.44 -3.59
CA GLY A 125 -13.17 13.31 -4.76
C GLY A 125 -11.86 13.13 -5.54
N PHE A 126 -11.23 11.96 -5.45
CA PHE A 126 -10.04 11.63 -6.22
C PHE A 126 -10.40 11.31 -7.66
N LYS A 127 -9.58 11.80 -8.60
CA LYS A 127 -9.76 11.56 -10.02
C LYS A 127 -8.76 10.53 -10.52
N LYS A 128 -9.06 9.91 -11.65
CA LYS A 128 -8.14 8.96 -12.29
C LYS A 128 -6.83 9.63 -12.68
N GLU A 129 -6.86 10.92 -13.01
CA GLU A 129 -5.64 11.67 -13.35
C GLU A 129 -4.68 11.87 -12.17
N ASP A 130 -5.18 11.76 -10.94
CA ASP A 130 -4.36 11.84 -9.71
C ASP A 130 -3.59 10.54 -9.44
N MET A 131 -4.03 9.44 -10.05
CA MET A 131 -3.54 8.09 -9.81
C MET A 131 -2.51 7.68 -10.86
N ILE A 132 -1.60 6.80 -10.49
CA ILE A 132 -0.68 6.15 -11.43
C ILE A 132 -1.43 5.38 -12.53
N ASP A 133 -0.76 5.13 -13.64
CA ASP A 133 -1.32 4.35 -14.73
C ASP A 133 -1.34 2.84 -14.40
N GLY A 134 -2.07 2.05 -15.18
CA GLY A 134 -2.10 0.59 -15.03
C GLY A 134 -2.94 0.06 -13.87
N LEU A 135 -3.90 0.86 -13.37
CA LEU A 135 -4.83 0.48 -12.32
C LEU A 135 -6.14 -0.07 -12.86
N GLU A 136 -6.71 -1.03 -12.15
CA GLU A 136 -8.10 -1.44 -12.30
C GLU A 136 -8.99 -0.60 -11.37
N TYR A 137 -10.15 -0.18 -11.84
CA TYR A 137 -11.11 0.60 -11.04
C TYR A 137 -12.36 -0.23 -10.83
N ALA A 138 -12.61 -0.64 -9.59
CA ALA A 138 -13.71 -1.55 -9.26
C ALA A 138 -14.29 -1.29 -7.87
N GLY A 139 -15.48 -1.86 -7.62
CA GLY A 139 -16.16 -1.81 -6.33
C GLY A 139 -15.96 -3.07 -5.50
N ALA A 140 -16.57 -3.08 -4.30
CA ALA A 140 -16.47 -4.20 -3.37
C ALA A 140 -16.93 -5.53 -3.96
N ALA A 141 -17.96 -5.55 -4.81
CA ALA A 141 -18.49 -6.78 -5.41
C ALA A 141 -17.43 -7.51 -6.27
N THR A 142 -16.71 -6.77 -7.12
CA THR A 142 -15.63 -7.32 -7.95
C THR A 142 -14.50 -7.90 -7.10
N PHE A 143 -14.10 -7.20 -6.04
CA PHE A 143 -13.07 -7.71 -5.15
C PHE A 143 -13.54 -8.93 -4.35
N MET A 144 -14.80 -8.95 -3.90
CA MET A 144 -15.37 -10.09 -3.19
C MET A 144 -15.45 -11.34 -4.06
N GLU A 145 -15.75 -11.21 -5.35
CA GLU A 145 -15.72 -12.32 -6.30
C GLU A 145 -14.29 -12.89 -6.47
N TYR A 146 -13.29 -12.02 -6.60
CA TYR A 146 -11.89 -12.43 -6.65
C TYR A 146 -11.46 -13.13 -5.34
N ALA A 147 -11.77 -12.52 -4.20
CA ALA A 147 -11.45 -13.05 -2.89
C ALA A 147 -12.14 -14.41 -2.66
N ALA A 148 -13.41 -14.57 -3.02
CA ALA A 148 -14.14 -15.84 -2.85
C ALA A 148 -13.48 -17.03 -3.59
N ASN A 149 -12.67 -16.76 -4.62
CA ASN A 149 -11.92 -17.76 -5.37
C ASN A 149 -10.42 -17.78 -5.00
N SER A 150 -10.03 -17.12 -3.91
CA SER A 150 -8.65 -17.08 -3.40
C SER A 150 -8.44 -18.03 -2.23
N GLN A 151 -7.22 -18.54 -2.09
CA GLN A 151 -6.84 -19.41 -0.97
C GLN A 151 -6.13 -18.62 0.13
N ILE A 152 -5.52 -17.49 -0.21
CA ILE A 152 -4.79 -16.63 0.72
C ILE A 152 -5.48 -15.28 0.81
N HIS A 153 -5.77 -14.84 2.03
CA HIS A 153 -6.41 -13.56 2.31
C HIS A 153 -5.63 -12.80 3.36
N LEU A 154 -5.23 -11.57 3.04
CA LEU A 154 -4.50 -10.69 3.95
C LEU A 154 -5.14 -9.30 3.96
N ALA A 155 -5.01 -8.60 5.08
CA ALA A 155 -5.47 -7.23 5.22
C ALA A 155 -4.38 -6.41 5.93
N PHE A 156 -4.03 -5.28 5.32
CA PHE A 156 -3.05 -4.30 5.77
C PHE A 156 -3.63 -2.91 5.72
#